data_AF-A0A929V8I0-F1
#
_entry.id   AF-A0A929V8I0-F1
#
_cell.length_a   1.000
_cell.length_b   1.000
_cell.length_c   1.000
_cell.angle_alpha   90.00
_cell.angle_beta   90.00
_cell.angle_gamma   90.00
#
_symmetry.space_group_name_H-M   'P 1'
#
loop_
_entity.id
_entity.type
_entity.pdbx_description
1 polymer ?
#
loop_
_entity_poly.entity_id
_entity_poly.type
_entity_poly.pdbx_seq_one_letter_code
_entity_poly.pdbx_strand_id
1 'polypeptide(L)'
;MKKNSDFIFRLFLILGDIIAIIASFAFAYMIRTKLDTRPYYFELTSMEFILPLVFLVPLWIIMLFVMGLYRKDVIFAKSRWGELYRLFVASVVGIMGIITLDFFIQENLFPVRLIAVYAVFT
;
A
#
# COMPACT_ATOMS: atom_id res chain seq x y z
N MET A 1 6.04 -27.01 23.45
CA MET A 1 5.77 -25.56 23.62
C MET A 1 6.16 -24.73 22.37
N LYS A 2 5.89 -25.18 21.13
CA LYS A 2 6.37 -24.55 19.88
C LYS A 2 5.44 -23.48 19.26
N LYS A 3 4.18 -23.41 19.72
CA LYS A 3 3.09 -22.65 19.08
C LYS A 3 3.20 -21.13 19.26
N ASN A 4 3.84 -20.67 20.35
CA ASN A 4 3.93 -19.24 20.68
C ASN A 4 4.99 -18.50 19.84
N SER A 5 6.10 -19.18 19.49
CA SER A 5 7.16 -18.58 18.67
C SER A 5 6.70 -18.28 17.25
N ASP A 6 5.84 -19.13 16.68
CA ASP A 6 5.26 -18.91 15.35
C ASP A 6 4.33 -17.69 15.29
N PHE A 7 3.56 -17.45 16.35
CA PHE A 7 2.67 -16.29 16.43
C PHE A 7 3.48 -14.99 16.54
N ILE A 8 4.50 -15.00 17.40
CA ILE A 8 5.42 -13.86 17.57
C ILE A 8 6.11 -13.53 16.24
N PHE A 9 6.61 -14.54 15.52
CA PHE A 9 7.26 -14.33 14.22
C PHE A 9 6.30 -13.67 13.20
N ARG A 10 5.05 -14.17 13.11
CA ARG A 10 4.04 -13.57 12.22
C ARG A 10 3.70 -12.14 12.61
N LEU A 11 3.63 -11.85 13.90
CA LEU A 11 3.37 -10.50 14.40
C LEU A 11 4.48 -9.53 13.98
N PHE A 12 5.74 -9.92 14.15
CA PHE A 12 6.87 -9.12 13.66
C PHE A 12 6.87 -8.94 12.14
N LEU A 13 6.45 -9.97 11.38
CA LEU A 13 6.34 -9.87 9.93
C LEU A 13 5.28 -8.84 9.52
N ILE A 14 4.09 -8.89 10.13
CA ILE A 14 3.01 -7.92 9.89
C ILE A 14 3.47 -6.50 10.26
N LEU A 15 4.15 -6.33 11.39
CA LEU A 15 4.69 -5.03 11.79
C LEU A 15 5.74 -4.52 10.79
N GLY A 16 6.61 -5.41 10.28
CA GLY A 16 7.56 -5.10 9.21
C GLY A 16 6.85 -4.63 7.94
N ASP A 17 5.79 -5.33 7.52
CA ASP A 17 4.99 -4.97 6.34
C ASP A 17 4.32 -3.61 6.51
N ILE A 18 3.76 -3.32 7.70
CA ILE A 18 3.17 -2.01 8.01
C ILE A 18 4.21 -0.89 7.84
N ILE A 19 5.40 -1.07 8.42
CA ILE A 19 6.48 -0.09 8.31
C ILE A 19 6.91 0.09 6.84
N ALA A 20 7.03 -1.00 6.09
CA ALA A 20 7.40 -0.96 4.67
C ALA A 20 6.36 -0.23 3.81
N ILE A 21 5.07 -0.47 4.05
CA ILE A 21 3.97 0.22 3.36
C ILE A 21 4.01 1.72 3.67
N ILE A 22 4.09 2.09 4.96
CA ILE A 22 4.16 3.50 5.38
C ILE A 22 5.38 4.19 4.75
N ALA A 23 6.55 3.53 4.77
CA ALA A 23 7.77 4.05 4.17
C ALA A 23 7.63 4.24 2.65
N SER A 24 6.99 3.29 1.94
CA SER A 24 6.74 3.38 0.49
C SER A 24 5.87 4.58 0.15
N PHE A 25 4.78 4.80 0.90
CA PHE A 25 3.92 5.97 0.71
C PHE A 25 4.60 7.28 1.08
N ALA A 26 5.36 7.31 2.18
CA ALA A 26 6.15 8.48 2.56
C ALA A 26 7.18 8.84 1.47
N PHE A 27 7.83 7.83 0.87
CA PHE A 27 8.74 8.02 -0.24
C PHE A 27 8.04 8.55 -1.49
N ALA A 28 6.85 8.01 -1.82
CA ALA A 28 6.02 8.50 -2.91
C ALA A 28 5.61 9.98 -2.70
N TYR A 29 5.27 10.37 -1.47
CA TYR A 29 4.99 11.76 -1.11
C TYR A 29 6.21 12.67 -1.27
N MET A 30 7.39 12.20 -0.83
CA MET A 30 8.63 12.96 -0.97
C MET A 30 8.95 13.21 -2.45
N ILE A 31 8.83 12.18 -3.31
CA ILE A 31 9.00 12.34 -4.75
C ILE A 31 8.00 13.37 -5.29
N ARG A 32 6.73 13.24 -4.90
CA ARG A 32 5.65 14.11 -5.36
C ARG A 32 5.82 15.59 -4.96
N THR A 33 6.36 15.85 -3.78
CA THR A 33 6.47 17.20 -3.21
C THR A 33 7.80 17.89 -3.44
N LYS A 34 8.88 17.14 -3.66
CA LYS A 34 10.24 17.69 -3.79
C LYS A 34 10.85 17.54 -5.18
N LEU A 35 10.43 16.56 -5.97
CA LEU A 35 10.99 16.31 -7.30
C LEU A 35 10.08 16.78 -8.44
N ASP A 36 8.77 16.89 -8.21
CA ASP A 36 7.84 17.42 -9.20
C ASP A 36 7.73 18.96 -9.07
N THR A 37 8.10 19.68 -10.13
CA THR A 37 8.09 21.15 -10.18
C THR A 37 6.77 21.73 -10.71
N ARG A 38 5.78 20.88 -10.98
CA ARG A 38 4.48 21.32 -11.48
C ARG A 38 3.73 22.10 -10.38
N PRO A 39 3.22 23.31 -10.66
CA PRO A 39 2.40 24.04 -9.71
C PRO A 39 1.11 23.24 -9.48
N TYR A 40 0.92 22.77 -8.25
CA TYR A 40 -0.30 22.11 -7.84
C TYR A 40 -1.39 23.16 -7.64
N TYR A 41 -2.58 22.91 -8.19
CA TYR A 41 -3.76 23.76 -7.97
C TYR A 41 -4.27 23.70 -6.51
N PHE A 42 -3.82 22.73 -5.73
CA PHE A 42 -4.18 22.54 -4.32
C PHE A 42 -2.90 22.31 -3.50
N GLU A 43 -2.67 23.14 -2.48
CA GLU A 43 -1.66 22.88 -1.46
C GLU A 43 -2.18 21.78 -0.54
N LEU A 44 -1.77 20.55 -0.85
CA LEU A 44 -2.00 19.38 -0.03
C LEU A 44 -1.40 19.59 1.35
N THR A 45 -2.24 19.69 2.37
CA THR A 45 -1.76 19.76 3.75
C THR A 45 -1.21 18.37 4.13
N SER A 46 -0.10 18.27 4.85
CA SER A 46 0.50 16.97 5.25
C SER A 46 -0.50 15.99 5.89
N MET A 47 -1.56 16.51 6.53
CA MET A 47 -2.65 15.73 7.12
C MET A 47 -3.54 15.03 6.09
N GLU A 48 -3.79 15.64 4.94
CA GLU A 48 -4.59 15.05 3.84
C GLU A 48 -3.88 13.86 3.20
N PHE A 49 -2.56 13.75 3.37
CA PHE A 49 -1.79 12.59 2.95
C PHE A 49 -1.79 11.47 4.00
N ILE A 50 -1.75 11.81 5.30
CA ILE A 50 -1.66 10.83 6.38
C ILE A 50 -3.01 10.13 6.63
N LEU A 51 -4.12 10.85 6.50
CA LEU A 51 -5.45 10.32 6.82
C LEU A 51 -5.87 9.13 5.92
N PRO A 52 -5.63 9.14 4.60
CA PRO A 52 -5.84 7.97 3.74
C PRO A 52 -4.97 6.76 4.12
N LEU A 53 -3.72 6.97 4.58
CA LEU A 53 -2.85 5.87 4.98
C LEU A 53 -3.44 5.02 6.11
N VAL A 54 -4.17 5.64 7.05
CA VAL A 54 -4.79 4.95 8.18
C VAL A 54 -5.84 3.93 7.70
N PHE A 55 -6.58 4.24 6.64
CA PHE A 55 -7.57 3.32 6.06
C PHE A 55 -6.94 2.32 5.08
N LEU A 56 -5.86 2.73 4.42
CA LEU A 56 -5.21 1.97 3.37
C LEU A 56 -4.30 0.87 3.91
N VAL A 57 -3.58 1.12 5.01
CA VAL A 57 -2.69 0.12 5.64
C VAL A 57 -3.45 -1.14 6.07
N PRO A 58 -4.57 -1.08 6.83
CA PRO A 58 -5.33 -2.27 7.20
C PRO A 58 -5.83 -3.06 5.98
N LEU A 59 -6.29 -2.36 4.95
CA LEU A 59 -6.78 -2.97 3.71
C LEU A 59 -5.63 -3.71 2.99
N TRP A 60 -4.44 -3.14 2.96
CA TRP A 60 -3.25 -3.77 2.38
C TRP A 60 -2.80 -5.01 3.16
N ILE A 61 -2.82 -4.97 4.50
CA ILE A 61 -2.50 -6.14 5.33
C ILE A 61 -3.50 -7.28 5.09
N ILE A 62 -4.79 -6.98 4.93
CA ILE A 62 -5.80 -7.98 4.56
C ILE A 62 -5.46 -8.60 3.20
N MET A 63 -5.05 -7.82 2.21
CA MET A 63 -4.66 -8.36 0.89
C MET A 63 -3.43 -9.28 0.97
N LEU A 64 -2.39 -8.87 1.72
CA LEU A 64 -1.21 -9.72 1.96
C LEU A 64 -1.58 -11.02 2.67
N PHE A 65 -2.54 -10.95 3.60
CA PHE A 65 -3.07 -12.11 4.29
C PHE A 65 -3.84 -13.05 3.37
N VAL A 66 -4.73 -12.53 2.53
CA VAL A 66 -5.50 -13.31 1.55
C VAL A 66 -4.58 -14.01 0.55
N MET A 67 -3.49 -13.36 0.13
CA MET A 67 -2.47 -13.98 -0.74
C MET A 67 -1.62 -15.05 -0.03
N GLY A 68 -1.81 -15.23 1.28
CA GLY A 68 -1.22 -16.31 2.06
C GLY A 68 0.25 -16.11 2.38
N LEU A 69 0.76 -14.88 2.37
CA LEU A 69 2.16 -14.59 2.68
C LEU A 69 2.53 -14.92 4.13
N TYR A 70 1.57 -14.88 5.05
CA TYR A 70 1.79 -15.25 6.46
C TYR A 70 1.72 -16.77 6.72
N ARG A 71 1.63 -17.61 5.68
CA ARG A 71 1.61 -19.07 5.83
C ARG A 71 3.03 -19.62 5.99
N LYS A 72 3.19 -20.59 6.90
CA LYS A 72 4.50 -21.23 7.16
C LYS A 72 5.08 -21.91 5.92
N ASP A 73 4.20 -22.48 5.11
CA ASP A 73 4.57 -23.24 3.92
C ASP A 73 5.24 -22.33 2.87
N VAL A 74 4.93 -21.03 2.89
CA VAL A 74 5.51 -20.02 2.01
C VAL A 74 6.79 -19.42 2.64
N ILE A 75 6.76 -19.10 3.93
CA ILE A 75 7.89 -18.48 4.65
C ILE A 75 9.09 -19.43 4.81
N PHE A 76 8.84 -20.71 5.07
CA PHE A 76 9.88 -21.73 5.26
C PHE A 76 10.13 -22.54 3.98
N ALA A 77 9.57 -22.12 2.84
CA ALA A 77 9.88 -22.73 1.55
C ALA A 77 11.40 -22.65 1.28
N LYS A 78 11.96 -23.74 0.78
CA LYS A 78 13.40 -23.81 0.41
C LYS A 78 13.77 -22.80 -0.68
N SER A 79 12.80 -22.34 -1.47
CA SER A 79 12.96 -21.33 -2.52
C SER A 79 12.21 -20.04 -2.17
N ARG A 80 12.95 -18.93 -2.06
CA ARG A 80 12.43 -17.58 -1.81
C ARG A 80 11.73 -16.96 -3.02
N TRP A 81 11.90 -17.54 -4.21
CA TRP A 81 11.29 -17.06 -5.44
C TRP A 81 9.75 -17.11 -5.43
N GLY A 82 9.18 -18.13 -4.78
CA GLY A 82 7.73 -18.24 -4.63
C GLY A 82 7.13 -17.18 -3.70
N GLU A 83 7.89 -16.75 -2.69
CA GLU A 83 7.53 -15.65 -1.78
C GLU A 83 7.60 -14.32 -2.53
N LEU A 84 8.70 -14.07 -3.26
CA LEU A 84 8.89 -12.85 -4.05
C LEU A 84 7.81 -12.64 -5.12
N TYR A 85 7.43 -13.70 -5.84
CA TYR A 85 6.35 -13.63 -6.83
C TYR A 85 5.01 -13.27 -6.18
N ARG A 86 4.68 -13.88 -5.05
CA ARG A 86 3.44 -13.57 -4.32
C ARG A 86 3.44 -12.14 -3.79
N LEU A 87 4.57 -11.65 -3.28
CA LEU A 87 4.75 -10.25 -2.86
C LEU A 87 4.53 -9.29 -4.03
N PHE A 88 5.11 -9.59 -5.20
CA PHE A 88 4.95 -8.76 -6.39
C PHE A 88 3.49 -8.74 -6.87
N VAL A 89 2.82 -9.88 -6.94
CA VAL A 89 1.41 -9.94 -7.31
C VAL A 89 0.54 -9.23 -6.26
N ALA A 90 0.86 -9.35 -4.98
CA ALA A 90 0.16 -8.67 -3.88
C ALA A 90 0.27 -7.15 -3.98
N SER A 91 1.45 -6.63 -4.31
CA SER A 91 1.65 -5.19 -4.44
C SER A 91 0.91 -4.62 -5.65
N VAL A 92 0.95 -5.31 -6.80
CA VAL A 92 0.22 -4.92 -8.01
C VAL A 92 -1.29 -4.92 -7.75
N VAL A 93 -1.83 -6.00 -7.19
CA VAL A 93 -3.25 -6.09 -6.84
C VAL A 93 -3.61 -5.04 -5.79
N GLY A 94 -2.72 -4.78 -4.82
CA GLY A 94 -2.96 -3.79 -3.78
C GLY A 94 -3.10 -2.38 -4.32
N ILE A 95 -2.16 -1.94 -5.16
CA ILE A 95 -2.23 -0.64 -5.84
C ILE A 95 -3.47 -0.55 -6.73
N MET A 96 -3.77 -1.57 -7.52
CA MET A 96 -4.96 -1.58 -8.39
C MET A 96 -6.26 -1.52 -7.59
N GLY A 97 -6.34 -2.24 -6.47
CA GLY A 97 -7.47 -2.19 -5.55
C GLY A 97 -7.68 -0.81 -4.96
N ILE A 98 -6.60 -0.15 -4.54
CA ILE A 98 -6.64 1.23 -4.01
C ILE A 98 -7.11 2.22 -5.08
N ILE A 99 -6.57 2.14 -6.30
CA ILE A 99 -7.00 3.00 -7.42
C ILE A 99 -8.48 2.78 -7.75
N THR A 100 -8.93 1.53 -7.71
CA THR A 100 -10.34 1.19 -7.97
C THR A 100 -11.24 1.76 -6.88
N LEU A 101 -10.86 1.64 -5.60
CA LEU A 101 -11.62 2.20 -4.48
C LEU A 101 -11.67 3.74 -4.55
N ASP A 102 -10.55 4.39 -4.85
CA ASP A 102 -10.48 5.84 -5.07
C ASP A 102 -11.43 6.28 -6.19
N PHE A 103 -11.48 5.52 -7.30
CA PHE A 103 -12.40 5.79 -8.42
C PHE A 103 -13.88 5.72 -8.01
N PHE A 104 -14.28 4.74 -7.21
CA PHE A 104 -15.68 4.56 -6.81
C PHE A 104 -16.11 5.46 -5.65
N ILE A 105 -15.21 5.78 -4.71
CA ILE A 105 -15.57 6.45 -3.46
C ILE A 105 -15.80 7.96 -3.66
N GLN A 106 -15.36 8.58 -4.76
CA GLN A 106 -15.51 10.02 -5.10
C GLN A 106 -15.01 11.04 -4.04
N GLU A 107 -14.66 10.60 -2.83
CA GLU A 107 -13.88 11.33 -1.83
C GLU A 107 -12.43 11.48 -2.30
N ASN A 108 -11.79 12.60 -1.95
CA ASN A 108 -10.42 12.92 -2.33
C ASN A 108 -9.38 12.08 -1.56
N LEU A 109 -9.37 10.76 -1.70
CA LEU A 109 -8.34 9.90 -1.11
C LEU A 109 -6.97 10.15 -1.76
N PHE A 110 -6.94 10.44 -3.07
CA PHE A 110 -5.80 11.04 -3.75
C PHE A 110 -6.22 12.32 -4.48
N PRO A 111 -5.96 13.52 -3.93
CA PRO A 111 -6.45 14.80 -4.47
C PRO A 111 -5.91 15.16 -5.86
N VAL A 112 -4.91 14.44 -6.35
CA VAL A 112 -4.53 14.51 -7.77
C VAL A 112 -5.02 13.26 -8.46
N ARG A 113 -6.34 13.20 -8.61
CA ARG A 113 -6.95 12.34 -9.61
C ARG A 113 -6.30 12.66 -10.96
N LEU A 114 -6.26 11.69 -11.87
CA LEU A 114 -6.11 11.93 -13.31
C LEU A 114 -7.35 12.66 -13.88
N ILE A 115 -7.93 13.63 -13.13
CA ILE A 115 -8.98 14.56 -13.58
C ILE A 115 -8.54 15.27 -14.87
N ALA A 116 -7.24 15.38 -15.15
CA ALA A 116 -6.75 15.88 -16.43
C ALA A 116 -7.38 15.19 -17.64
N VAL A 117 -7.78 13.91 -17.56
CA VAL A 117 -8.50 13.25 -18.67
C VAL A 117 -9.96 13.68 -18.73
N TYR A 118 -10.65 13.86 -17.60
CA TYR A 118 -12.04 14.30 -17.59
C TYR A 118 -12.22 15.79 -17.92
N ALA A 119 -11.28 16.64 -17.53
CA ALA A 119 -11.29 18.08 -17.84
C ALA A 119 -11.02 18.38 -19.32
N VAL A 120 -10.44 17.44 -20.08
CA VAL A 120 -10.26 17.57 -21.53
C VAL A 120 -11.55 17.25 -22.30
N PHE A 121 -12.48 16.52 -21.68
CA PHE A 121 -13.76 16.11 -22.30
C PHE A 121 -14.99 16.82 -21.70
N THR A 122 -14.79 17.88 -20.91
CA THR A 122 -15.87 18.76 -20.41
C THR A 122 -15.59 20.18 -20.85
#